data_AF-A0A496VVS3-F1
#
_entry.id   AF-A0A496VVS3-F1
#
_cell.length_a   1.000
_cell.length_b   1.000
_cell.length_c   1.000
_cell.angle_alpha   90.00
_cell.angle_beta   90.00
_cell.angle_gamma   90.00
#
_symmetry.space_group_name_H-M   'P 1'
#
loop_
_entity.id
_entity.type
_entity.pdbx_description
1 polymer ?
#
loop_
_entity_poly.entity_id
_entity_poly.type
_entity_poly.pdbx_seq_one_letter_code
_entity_poly.pdbx_strand_id
1 'polypeptide(L)'
;MTQLDFPSLLKTLDEANSPKEQIALIKTAAAKNTFTCDQVIQLFEKLSFVKEQLRVLEILRSRIDDIGNSFQIVEAFRFSKYQKKARFILKQPEDVEATLAASSETETELPALMKPAPFLNLLDALSEQKFPKEQFYLVELAAYRNSFTSEQVMLIIEKFKFPRHQLKALKILRYRITDPENQFVILTALDYSSDKKKASQLLAIPNTLSPTTPIMTPTL
;
A
#
# COMPACT_ATOMS: atom_id res chain seq x y z
N MET A 1 2.23 -24.33 27.66
CA MET A 1 1.66 -23.00 27.35
C MET A 1 1.07 -23.08 25.96
N THR A 2 -0.25 -23.14 25.87
CA THR A 2 -1.01 -23.22 24.62
C THR A 2 -0.75 -22.00 23.77
N GLN A 3 -0.65 -22.21 22.45
CA GLN A 3 -0.62 -21.14 21.46
C GLN A 3 -1.93 -20.36 21.64
N LEU A 4 -1.84 -19.13 22.17
CA LEU A 4 -3.02 -18.29 22.36
C LEU A 4 -3.55 -17.95 20.97
N ASP A 5 -4.72 -18.47 20.61
CA ASP A 5 -5.38 -18.10 19.37
C ASP A 5 -5.80 -16.62 19.41
N PHE A 6 -5.97 -16.03 18.24
CA PHE A 6 -6.26 -14.59 18.14
C PHE A 6 -7.55 -14.17 18.87
N PRO A 7 -8.66 -14.94 18.82
CA PRO A 7 -9.85 -14.62 19.62
C PRO A 7 -9.60 -14.62 21.13
N SER A 8 -8.81 -15.57 21.65
CA SER A 8 -8.43 -15.59 23.06
C SER A 8 -7.57 -14.39 23.43
N LEU A 9 -6.70 -13.92 22.53
CA LEU A 9 -5.96 -12.67 22.72
C LEU A 9 -6.91 -11.47 22.84
N LEU A 10 -7.90 -11.33 21.96
CA LEU A 10 -8.86 -10.22 22.05
C LEU A 10 -9.63 -10.24 23.38
N LYS A 11 -10.09 -11.42 23.81
CA LYS A 11 -10.80 -11.55 25.09
C LYS A 11 -9.93 -11.15 26.28
N THR A 12 -8.67 -11.59 26.31
CA THR A 12 -7.74 -11.23 27.39
C THR A 12 -7.37 -9.75 27.39
N LEU A 13 -7.43 -9.08 26.24
CA LEU A 13 -7.24 -7.62 26.16
C LEU A 13 -8.46 -6.84 26.69
N ASP A 14 -9.66 -7.39 26.54
CA ASP A 14 -10.89 -6.80 27.12
C ASP A 14 -10.90 -6.91 28.66
N GLU A 15 -10.27 -7.95 29.21
CA GLU A 15 -10.13 -8.17 30.66
C GLU A 15 -8.99 -7.37 31.30
N ALA A 16 -8.09 -6.78 30.50
CA ALA A 16 -6.95 -6.02 30.99
C ALA A 16 -7.38 -4.64 31.53
N ASN A 17 -6.88 -4.27 32.71
CA ASN A 17 -7.34 -3.07 33.42
C ASN A 17 -6.51 -1.82 33.09
N SER A 18 -5.44 -1.96 32.31
CA SER A 18 -4.61 -0.83 31.93
C SER A 18 -3.96 -0.98 30.54
N PRO A 19 -3.63 0.14 29.86
CA PRO A 19 -2.92 0.09 28.59
C PRO A 19 -1.54 -0.57 28.66
N LYS A 20 -0.88 -0.49 29.82
CA LYS A 20 0.43 -1.13 30.04
C LYS A 20 0.31 -2.66 30.04
N GLU A 21 -0.72 -3.19 30.65
CA GLU A 21 -1.04 -4.62 30.63
C GLU A 21 -1.41 -5.08 29.23
N GLN A 22 -2.27 -4.34 28.52
CA GLN A 22 -2.63 -4.63 27.14
C GLN A 22 -1.40 -4.74 26.22
N ILE A 23 -0.48 -3.76 26.30
CA ILE A 23 0.76 -3.78 25.51
C ILE A 23 1.65 -4.96 25.88
N ALA A 24 1.74 -5.33 27.17
CA ALA A 24 2.54 -6.47 27.62
C ALA A 24 1.97 -7.81 27.10
N LEU A 25 0.65 -7.96 27.09
CA LEU A 25 -0.04 -9.11 26.51
C LEU A 25 0.24 -9.23 25.01
N ILE A 26 0.07 -8.13 24.26
CA ILE A 26 0.35 -8.10 22.81
C ILE A 26 1.83 -8.44 22.53
N LYS A 27 2.76 -7.87 23.29
CA LYS A 27 4.19 -8.17 23.14
C LYS A 27 4.50 -9.65 23.37
N THR A 28 3.85 -10.26 24.36
CA THR A 28 4.00 -11.68 24.67
C THR A 28 3.44 -12.54 23.53
N ALA A 29 2.26 -12.19 23.01
CA ALA A 29 1.67 -12.89 21.87
C ALA A 29 2.55 -12.78 20.60
N ALA A 30 3.11 -11.59 20.33
CA ALA A 30 3.98 -11.32 19.19
C ALA A 30 5.35 -12.02 19.24
N ALA A 31 5.72 -12.59 20.39
CA ALA A 31 6.95 -13.37 20.49
C ALA A 31 6.86 -14.70 19.73
N LYS A 32 5.64 -15.24 19.55
CA LYS A 32 5.41 -16.57 18.97
C LYS A 32 4.44 -16.61 17.80
N ASN A 33 3.79 -15.49 17.48
CA ASN A 33 2.78 -15.40 16.45
C ASN A 33 3.06 -14.25 15.48
N THR A 34 2.55 -14.40 14.26
CA THR A 34 2.40 -13.32 13.29
C THR A 34 0.95 -12.84 13.28
N PHE A 35 0.73 -11.65 12.72
CA PHE A 35 -0.58 -11.02 12.64
C PHE A 35 -0.85 -10.53 11.21
N THR A 36 -2.10 -10.57 10.78
CA THR A 36 -2.51 -9.85 9.57
C THR A 36 -2.71 -8.36 9.86
N CYS A 37 -2.73 -7.53 8.82
CA CYS A 37 -3.06 -6.11 8.93
C CYS A 37 -4.44 -5.89 9.57
N ASP A 38 -5.42 -6.72 9.20
CA ASP A 38 -6.75 -6.73 9.80
C ASP A 38 -6.71 -7.07 11.30
N GLN A 39 -5.93 -8.09 11.69
CA GLN A 39 -5.75 -8.42 13.11
C GLN A 39 -5.07 -7.29 13.87
N VAL A 40 -4.12 -6.57 13.28
CA VAL A 40 -3.53 -5.37 13.89
C VAL A 40 -4.57 -4.27 14.11
N ILE A 41 -5.50 -4.08 13.17
CA ILE A 41 -6.59 -3.11 13.30
C ILE A 41 -7.55 -3.52 14.41
N GLN A 42 -7.94 -4.80 14.49
CA GLN A 42 -8.76 -5.31 15.60
C GLN A 42 -8.08 -5.11 16.96
N LEU A 43 -6.74 -5.24 17.04
CA LEU A 43 -5.99 -4.90 18.25
C LEU A 43 -6.06 -3.39 18.57
N PHE A 44 -6.05 -2.51 17.55
CA PHE A 44 -6.17 -1.07 17.77
C PHE A 44 -7.51 -0.65 18.35
N GLU A 45 -8.59 -1.35 17.99
CA GLU A 45 -9.95 -1.11 18.52
C GLU A 45 -10.04 -1.39 20.03
N LYS A 46 -9.17 -2.27 20.56
CA LYS A 46 -9.09 -2.57 22.00
C LYS A 46 -8.31 -1.53 22.80
N LEU A 47 -7.62 -0.61 22.14
CA LEU A 47 -6.75 0.38 22.78
C LEU A 47 -7.45 1.73 22.87
N SER A 48 -7.42 2.32 24.06
CA SER A 48 -8.14 3.57 24.33
C SER A 48 -7.51 4.80 23.67
N PHE A 49 -6.21 4.80 23.37
CA PHE A 49 -5.58 5.95 22.72
C PHE A 49 -4.60 5.60 21.60
N VAL A 50 -4.43 6.57 20.70
CA VAL A 50 -3.63 6.47 19.49
C VAL A 50 -2.14 6.28 19.76
N LYS A 51 -1.64 6.76 20.92
CA LYS A 51 -0.24 6.59 21.31
C LYS A 51 0.08 5.11 21.53
N GLU A 52 -0.84 4.39 22.14
CA GLU A 52 -0.76 2.96 22.42
C GLU A 52 -0.88 2.17 21.11
N GLN A 53 -1.79 2.56 20.20
CA GLN A 53 -1.90 1.97 18.86
C GLN A 53 -0.56 2.07 18.09
N LEU A 54 0.07 3.25 18.08
CA LEU A 54 1.38 3.44 17.47
C LEU A 54 2.48 2.61 18.15
N ARG A 55 2.44 2.51 19.48
CA ARG A 55 3.40 1.69 20.23
C ARG A 55 3.23 0.20 19.93
N VAL A 56 1.99 -0.27 19.79
CA VAL A 56 1.67 -1.64 19.35
C VAL A 56 2.15 -1.85 17.92
N LEU A 57 1.96 -0.88 17.03
CA LEU A 57 2.46 -0.97 15.65
C LEU A 57 3.98 -1.11 15.60
N GLU A 58 4.72 -0.38 16.44
CA GLU A 58 6.18 -0.53 16.57
C GLU A 58 6.60 -1.95 16.97
N ILE A 59 5.82 -2.61 17.85
CA ILE A 59 6.06 -3.98 18.30
C ILE A 59 5.73 -4.98 17.19
N LEU A 60 4.61 -4.77 16.50
CA LEU A 60 4.06 -5.73 15.54
C LEU A 60 4.62 -5.60 14.13
N ARG A 61 5.22 -4.47 13.77
CA ARG A 61 5.79 -4.18 12.44
C ARG A 61 6.50 -5.38 11.79
N SER A 62 7.41 -6.05 12.50
CA SER A 62 8.20 -7.18 11.97
C SER A 62 7.52 -8.54 12.11
N ARG A 63 6.27 -8.55 12.55
CA ARG A 63 5.42 -9.72 12.77
C ARG A 63 4.14 -9.65 11.92
N ILE A 64 4.02 -8.69 11.01
CA ILE A 64 2.90 -8.61 10.08
C ILE A 64 3.15 -9.56 8.91
N ASP A 65 2.26 -10.53 8.72
CA ASP A 65 2.37 -11.56 7.69
C ASP A 65 2.04 -11.02 6.29
N ASP A 66 0.99 -10.22 6.18
CA ASP A 66 0.51 -9.63 4.94
C ASP A 66 0.90 -8.15 4.83
N ILE A 67 2.19 -7.83 5.07
CA ILE A 67 2.70 -6.45 5.12
C ILE A 67 2.40 -5.63 3.84
N GLY A 68 2.17 -6.31 2.70
CA GLY A 68 1.65 -5.69 1.47
C GLY A 68 0.36 -4.89 1.68
N ASN A 69 -0.49 -5.32 2.61
CA ASN A 69 -1.78 -4.71 2.93
C ASN A 69 -1.70 -3.63 4.01
N SER A 70 -0.48 -3.19 4.37
CA SER A 70 -0.25 -2.20 5.42
C SER A 70 -0.94 -0.84 5.20
N PHE A 71 -1.46 -0.57 3.99
CA PHE A 71 -2.34 0.58 3.76
C PHE A 71 -3.56 0.59 4.68
N GLN A 72 -4.13 -0.58 4.99
CA GLN A 72 -5.30 -0.73 5.87
C GLN A 72 -4.98 -0.22 7.29
N ILE A 73 -3.78 -0.57 7.81
CA ILE A 73 -3.30 -0.11 9.12
C ILE A 73 -3.15 1.42 9.13
N VAL A 74 -2.62 1.99 8.04
CA VAL A 74 -2.42 3.44 7.94
C VAL A 74 -3.76 4.16 7.89
N GLU A 75 -4.71 3.65 7.11
CA GLU A 75 -6.05 4.22 6.95
C GLU A 75 -6.88 4.17 8.24
N ALA A 76 -6.69 3.16 9.09
CA ALA A 76 -7.33 3.05 10.39
C ALA A 76 -7.09 4.27 11.31
N PHE A 77 -6.04 5.07 11.05
CA PHE A 77 -5.81 6.32 11.78
C PHE A 77 -6.60 7.48 11.18
N ARG A 78 -7.53 8.04 11.97
CA ARG A 78 -8.38 9.18 11.59
C ARG A 78 -7.62 10.45 11.19
N PHE A 79 -6.48 10.74 11.82
CA PHE A 79 -5.76 12.00 11.59
C PHE A 79 -4.46 11.78 10.81
N SER A 80 -4.24 12.63 9.81
CA SER A 80 -3.05 12.60 8.93
C SER A 80 -1.71 12.60 9.67
N LYS A 81 -1.61 13.29 10.81
CA LYS A 81 -0.41 13.27 11.66
C LYS A 81 -0.06 11.85 12.12
N TYR A 82 -1.05 11.03 12.45
CA TYR A 82 -0.84 9.66 12.89
C TYR A 82 -0.65 8.69 11.73
N GLN A 83 -1.33 8.91 10.61
CA GLN A 83 -1.07 8.19 9.35
C GLN A 83 0.38 8.34 8.91
N LYS A 84 0.95 9.57 8.98
CA LYS A 84 2.38 9.83 8.71
C LYS A 84 3.30 9.06 9.65
N LYS A 85 2.98 9.00 10.95
CA LYS A 85 3.76 8.22 11.92
C LYS A 85 3.69 6.72 11.64
N ALA A 86 2.50 6.21 11.31
CA ALA A 86 2.30 4.82 10.94
C ALA A 86 3.14 4.44 9.71
N ARG A 87 3.14 5.28 8.66
CA ARG A 87 4.01 5.09 7.48
C ARG A 87 5.49 5.02 7.85
N PHE A 88 5.94 5.93 8.71
CA PHE A 88 7.33 5.93 9.16
C PHE A 88 7.69 4.63 9.90
N ILE A 89 6.84 4.18 10.82
CA ILE A 89 7.01 2.91 11.53
C ILE A 89 7.03 1.75 10.53
N LEU A 90 6.11 1.77 9.56
CA LEU A 90 6.00 0.78 8.50
C LEU A 90 7.07 0.92 7.41
N LYS A 91 8.05 1.83 7.54
CA LYS A 91 9.14 2.03 6.56
C LYS A 91 8.67 2.27 5.13
N GLN A 92 7.65 3.10 4.96
CA GLN A 92 7.18 3.52 3.66
C GLN A 92 7.82 4.86 3.27
N PRO A 93 8.37 4.99 2.04
CA PRO A 93 8.97 6.25 1.58
C PRO A 93 7.93 7.37 1.53
N GLU A 94 8.39 8.61 1.67
CA GLU A 94 7.54 9.80 1.57
C GLU A 94 7.05 10.02 0.13
N ASP A 95 7.97 9.94 -0.85
CA ASP A 95 7.70 9.99 -2.29
C ASP A 95 7.68 8.58 -2.88
N VAL A 96 6.48 8.01 -3.02
CA VAL A 96 6.31 6.66 -3.55
C VAL A 96 6.58 6.63 -5.05
N GLU A 97 6.11 7.61 -5.82
CA GLU A 97 6.24 7.60 -7.29
C GLU A 97 7.72 7.58 -7.71
N ALA A 98 8.54 8.44 -7.12
CA ALA A 98 9.98 8.48 -7.41
C ALA A 98 10.68 7.19 -6.95
N THR A 99 10.29 6.64 -5.80
CA THR A 99 10.85 5.38 -5.31
C THR A 99 10.52 4.21 -6.25
N LEU A 100 9.28 4.12 -6.72
CA LEU A 100 8.83 3.07 -7.64
C LEU A 100 9.54 3.16 -9.00
N ALA A 101 9.72 4.38 -9.51
CA ALA A 101 10.46 4.60 -10.75
C ALA A 101 11.92 4.11 -10.63
N ALA A 102 12.59 4.39 -9.50
CA ALA A 102 13.97 3.95 -9.26
C ALA A 102 14.10 2.43 -9.00
N SER A 103 13.15 1.83 -8.27
CA SER A 103 13.13 0.37 -8.03
C SER A 103 12.99 -0.44 -9.31
N SER A 104 12.29 0.10 -10.31
CA SER A 104 12.10 -0.54 -11.63
C SER A 104 13.42 -0.76 -12.38
N GLU A 105 14.49 -0.04 -12.00
CA GLU A 105 15.80 -0.07 -12.66
C GLU A 105 16.81 -1.01 -11.97
N THR A 106 16.52 -1.48 -10.75
CA THR A 106 17.53 -2.09 -9.86
C THR A 106 17.11 -3.38 -9.15
N GLU A 107 15.85 -3.79 -9.19
CA GLU A 107 15.31 -4.81 -8.27
C GLU A 107 15.05 -6.18 -8.93
N THR A 108 15.58 -7.25 -8.32
CA THR A 108 15.58 -8.64 -8.82
C THR A 108 14.31 -9.45 -8.48
N GLU A 109 13.39 -8.92 -7.67
CA GLU A 109 12.10 -9.56 -7.35
C GLU A 109 10.98 -8.52 -7.31
N LEU A 110 9.99 -8.68 -8.20
CA LEU A 110 8.79 -7.85 -8.19
C LEU A 110 7.97 -8.11 -6.92
N PRO A 111 7.35 -7.09 -6.30
CA PRO A 111 6.46 -7.31 -5.17
C PRO A 111 5.30 -8.23 -5.57
N ALA A 112 4.80 -8.99 -4.59
CA ALA A 112 3.73 -9.95 -4.82
C ALA A 112 2.48 -9.30 -5.44
N LEU A 113 1.79 -10.06 -6.29
CA LEU A 113 0.50 -9.66 -6.84
C LEU A 113 -0.52 -9.51 -5.71
N MET A 114 -1.25 -8.39 -5.69
CA MET A 114 -2.29 -8.16 -4.69
C MET A 114 -3.41 -9.19 -4.84
N LYS A 115 -3.69 -9.92 -3.76
CA LYS A 115 -4.74 -10.94 -3.71
C LYS A 115 -6.14 -10.31 -3.81
N PRO A 116 -7.17 -11.06 -4.25
CA PRO A 116 -8.52 -10.52 -4.46
C PRO A 116 -9.15 -9.86 -3.23
N ALA A 117 -9.11 -10.50 -2.06
CA ALA A 117 -9.75 -9.96 -0.86
C ALA A 117 -9.13 -8.61 -0.39
N PRO A 118 -7.81 -8.48 -0.22
CA PRO A 118 -7.20 -7.17 0.06
C PRO A 118 -7.42 -6.12 -1.04
N PHE A 119 -7.52 -6.55 -2.30
CA PHE A 119 -7.82 -5.67 -3.41
C PHE A 119 -9.23 -5.07 -3.34
N LEU A 120 -10.23 -5.87 -2.95
CA LEU A 120 -11.58 -5.35 -2.70
C LEU A 120 -11.59 -4.32 -1.57
N ASN A 121 -10.88 -4.59 -0.47
CA ASN A 121 -10.73 -3.61 0.62
C ASN A 121 -10.09 -2.29 0.14
N LEU A 122 -9.11 -2.35 -0.77
CA LEU A 122 -8.52 -1.16 -1.39
C LEU A 122 -9.55 -0.39 -2.23
N LEU A 123 -10.37 -1.08 -3.04
CA LEU A 123 -11.41 -0.45 -3.84
C LEU A 123 -12.51 0.20 -2.99
N ASP A 124 -12.87 -0.43 -1.88
CA ASP A 124 -13.85 0.10 -0.93
C ASP A 124 -13.28 1.35 -0.25
N ALA A 125 -12.07 1.28 0.29
CA ALA A 125 -11.34 2.41 0.86
C ALA A 125 -11.27 3.60 -0.11
N LEU A 126 -10.89 3.36 -1.37
CA LEU A 126 -10.85 4.40 -2.41
C LEU A 126 -12.22 5.04 -2.68
N SER A 127 -13.30 4.28 -2.53
CA SER A 127 -14.67 4.75 -2.75
C SER A 127 -15.20 5.59 -1.58
N GLU A 128 -14.71 5.34 -0.36
CA GLU A 128 -15.04 6.10 0.84
C GLU A 128 -14.37 7.48 0.88
N GLN A 129 -13.20 7.62 0.24
CA GLN A 129 -12.48 8.88 0.22
C GLN A 129 -13.15 9.93 -0.69
N LYS A 130 -13.58 11.04 -0.08
CA LYS A 130 -14.26 12.15 -0.79
C LYS A 130 -13.31 13.01 -1.64
N PHE A 131 -12.02 12.95 -1.35
CA PHE A 131 -11.03 13.87 -1.89
C PHE A 131 -9.94 13.10 -2.65
N PRO A 132 -9.54 13.56 -3.85
CA PRO A 132 -8.55 12.86 -4.66
C PRO A 132 -7.19 12.71 -3.98
N LYS A 133 -6.82 13.63 -3.08
CA LYS A 133 -5.53 13.58 -2.39
C LYS A 133 -5.42 12.34 -1.50
N GLU A 134 -6.48 12.01 -0.78
CA GLU A 134 -6.62 10.84 0.07
C GLU A 134 -6.72 9.56 -0.77
N GLN A 135 -7.39 9.61 -1.93
CA GLN A 135 -7.39 8.49 -2.88
C GLN A 135 -5.97 8.20 -3.41
N PHE A 136 -5.24 9.22 -3.87
CA PHE A 136 -3.85 9.04 -4.32
C PHE A 136 -2.97 8.50 -3.21
N TYR A 137 -3.18 8.96 -1.98
CA TYR A 137 -2.46 8.46 -0.83
C TYR A 137 -2.65 6.94 -0.65
N LEU A 138 -3.88 6.41 -0.77
CA LEU A 138 -4.13 4.97 -0.71
C LEU A 138 -3.47 4.20 -1.88
N VAL A 139 -3.52 4.76 -3.09
CA VAL A 139 -2.86 4.16 -4.27
C VAL A 139 -1.36 4.07 -4.07
N GLU A 140 -0.72 5.14 -3.61
CA GLU A 140 0.70 5.17 -3.26
C GLU A 140 1.02 4.14 -2.16
N LEU A 141 0.15 4.06 -1.14
CA LEU A 141 0.35 3.11 -0.06
C LEU A 141 0.37 1.66 -0.55
N ALA A 142 -0.59 1.30 -1.39
CA ALA A 142 -0.75 -0.03 -1.94
C ALA A 142 0.34 -0.37 -2.97
N ALA A 143 0.67 0.55 -3.88
CA ALA A 143 1.62 0.33 -4.97
C ALA A 143 3.08 0.20 -4.50
N TYR A 144 3.40 0.71 -3.31
CA TYR A 144 4.75 0.53 -2.77
C TYR A 144 5.12 -0.95 -2.56
N ARG A 145 4.15 -1.78 -2.11
CA ARG A 145 4.40 -3.17 -1.70
C ARG A 145 3.69 -4.23 -2.51
N ASN A 146 2.87 -3.84 -3.48
CA ASN A 146 2.12 -4.79 -4.30
C ASN A 146 2.31 -4.49 -5.77
N SER A 147 2.22 -5.54 -6.55
CA SER A 147 1.98 -5.47 -7.99
C SER A 147 0.50 -5.72 -8.29
N PHE A 148 0.06 -5.31 -9.47
CA PHE A 148 -1.33 -5.38 -9.91
C PHE A 148 -1.41 -5.91 -11.34
N THR A 149 -2.51 -6.59 -11.67
CA THR A 149 -2.84 -6.85 -13.07
C THR A 149 -3.34 -5.58 -13.76
N SER A 150 -3.32 -5.57 -15.08
CA SER A 150 -3.88 -4.51 -15.91
C SER A 150 -5.37 -4.30 -15.62
N GLU A 151 -6.11 -5.38 -15.35
CA GLU A 151 -7.50 -5.33 -14.90
C GLU A 151 -7.65 -4.68 -13.52
N GLN A 152 -6.79 -5.03 -12.55
CA GLN A 152 -6.80 -4.39 -11.24
C GLN A 152 -6.47 -2.89 -11.33
N VAL A 153 -5.51 -2.51 -12.19
CA VAL A 153 -5.18 -1.10 -12.44
C VAL A 153 -6.35 -0.36 -13.07
N MET A 154 -7.03 -0.97 -14.04
CA MET A 154 -8.25 -0.42 -14.63
C MET A 154 -9.32 -0.12 -13.56
N LEU A 155 -9.62 -1.10 -12.69
CA LEU A 155 -10.60 -0.94 -11.62
C LEU A 155 -10.21 0.14 -10.60
N ILE A 156 -8.92 0.29 -10.27
CA ILE A 156 -8.45 1.40 -9.43
C ILE A 156 -8.69 2.74 -10.13
N ILE A 157 -8.40 2.82 -11.43
CA ILE A 157 -8.55 4.06 -12.21
C ILE A 157 -10.01 4.49 -12.28
N GLU A 158 -10.95 3.55 -12.42
CA GLU A 158 -12.40 3.86 -12.44
C GLU A 158 -12.90 4.51 -11.15
N LYS A 159 -12.20 4.34 -10.02
CA LYS A 159 -12.55 5.03 -8.76
C LYS A 159 -12.31 6.55 -8.81
N PHE A 160 -11.58 7.05 -9.80
CA PHE A 160 -11.31 8.48 -9.96
C PHE A 160 -12.32 9.13 -10.92
N LYS A 161 -13.06 10.11 -10.41
CA LYS A 161 -14.11 10.83 -11.16
C LYS A 161 -13.61 11.60 -12.40
N PHE A 162 -12.36 12.05 -12.42
CA PHE A 162 -11.88 12.97 -13.46
C PHE A 162 -10.67 12.39 -14.22
N PRO A 163 -10.60 12.53 -15.56
CA PRO A 163 -9.50 11.99 -16.38
C PRO A 163 -8.10 12.41 -15.92
N ARG A 164 -7.92 13.66 -15.49
CA ARG A 164 -6.63 14.12 -14.93
C ARG A 164 -6.19 13.33 -13.69
N HIS A 165 -7.14 12.84 -12.89
CA HIS A 165 -6.85 12.05 -11.70
C HIS A 165 -6.62 10.58 -12.06
N GLN A 166 -7.41 10.05 -12.99
CA GLN A 166 -7.22 8.73 -13.60
C GLN A 166 -5.80 8.59 -14.16
N LEU A 167 -5.36 9.56 -14.97
CA LEU A 167 -4.00 9.60 -15.53
C LEU A 167 -2.91 9.73 -14.45
N LYS A 168 -3.17 10.47 -13.37
CA LYS A 168 -2.23 10.57 -12.25
C LYS A 168 -2.10 9.24 -11.50
N ALA A 169 -3.21 8.54 -11.24
CA ALA A 169 -3.17 7.21 -10.63
C ALA A 169 -2.40 6.21 -11.51
N LEU A 170 -2.65 6.23 -12.83
CA LEU A 170 -1.92 5.41 -13.79
C LEU A 170 -0.41 5.70 -13.79
N LYS A 171 -0.01 6.96 -13.66
CA LYS A 171 1.41 7.35 -13.58
C LYS A 171 2.15 6.68 -12.42
N ILE A 172 1.46 6.45 -11.30
CA ILE A 172 1.99 5.75 -10.12
C ILE A 172 1.99 4.23 -10.37
N LEU A 173 0.87 3.69 -10.85
CA LEU A 173 0.63 2.24 -10.95
C LEU A 173 1.39 1.56 -12.10
N ARG A 174 1.77 2.29 -13.15
CA ARG A 174 2.42 1.70 -14.33
C ARG A 174 3.69 0.90 -14.03
N TYR A 175 4.41 1.25 -12.97
CA TYR A 175 5.64 0.57 -12.53
C TYR A 175 5.38 -0.77 -11.84
N ARG A 176 4.11 -1.11 -11.60
CA ARG A 176 3.66 -2.26 -10.82
C ARG A 176 2.68 -3.15 -11.58
N ILE A 177 2.61 -3.03 -12.90
CA ILE A 177 1.77 -3.88 -13.76
C ILE A 177 2.49 -5.22 -14.02
N THR A 178 1.83 -6.33 -13.75
CA THR A 178 2.42 -7.69 -13.93
C THR A 178 2.22 -8.28 -15.32
N ASP A 179 1.19 -7.85 -16.05
CA ASP A 179 0.77 -8.36 -17.36
C ASP A 179 0.66 -7.21 -18.38
N PRO A 180 1.80 -6.55 -18.73
CA PRO A 180 1.81 -5.37 -19.59
C PRO A 180 1.26 -5.63 -21.00
N GLU A 181 1.24 -6.87 -21.47
CA GLU A 181 0.60 -7.26 -22.73
C GLU A 181 -0.92 -7.00 -22.73
N ASN A 182 -1.55 -7.00 -21.54
CA ASN A 182 -2.97 -6.74 -21.36
C ASN A 182 -3.28 -5.27 -21.06
N GLN A 183 -2.29 -4.37 -21.09
CA GLN A 183 -2.46 -2.97 -20.70
C GLN A 183 -3.52 -2.20 -21.51
N PHE A 184 -3.94 -2.72 -22.66
CA PHE A 184 -5.04 -2.15 -23.45
C PHE A 184 -6.37 -2.10 -22.67
N VAL A 185 -6.60 -3.02 -21.71
CA VAL A 185 -7.82 -3.00 -20.87
C VAL A 185 -7.89 -1.75 -20.00
N ILE A 186 -6.74 -1.20 -19.58
CA ILE A 186 -6.66 0.04 -18.79
C ILE A 186 -7.25 1.22 -19.55
N LEU A 187 -7.13 1.23 -20.87
CA LEU A 187 -7.67 2.31 -21.72
C LEU A 187 -9.20 2.34 -21.74
N THR A 188 -9.86 1.25 -21.34
CA THR A 188 -11.32 1.17 -21.28
C THR A 188 -11.91 1.99 -20.13
N ALA A 189 -11.13 2.25 -19.08
CA ALA A 189 -11.53 3.10 -17.95
C ALA A 189 -11.62 4.60 -18.27
N LEU A 190 -11.21 5.02 -19.49
CA LEU A 190 -11.19 6.40 -19.93
C LEU A 190 -12.27 6.64 -20.98
N ASP A 191 -13.05 7.70 -20.84
CA ASP A 191 -14.13 8.02 -21.79
C ASP A 191 -13.58 8.60 -23.10
N TYR A 192 -12.62 9.53 -23.00
CA TYR A 192 -12.18 10.35 -24.13
C TYR A 192 -10.94 9.80 -24.82
N SER A 193 -10.94 9.80 -26.16
CA SER A 193 -9.82 9.35 -26.99
C SER A 193 -8.52 10.12 -26.74
N SER A 194 -8.60 11.41 -26.41
CA SER A 194 -7.45 12.23 -26.03
C SER A 194 -6.76 11.72 -24.76
N ASP A 195 -7.53 11.24 -23.79
CA ASP A 195 -6.98 10.73 -22.54
C ASP A 195 -6.50 9.29 -22.70
N LYS A 196 -7.18 8.46 -23.52
CA LYS A 196 -6.66 7.15 -23.96
C LYS A 196 -5.29 7.28 -24.61
N LYS A 197 -5.10 8.28 -25.47
CA LYS A 197 -3.80 8.56 -26.10
C LYS A 197 -2.72 8.90 -25.06
N LYS A 198 -3.02 9.75 -24.08
CA LYS A 198 -2.08 10.08 -22.99
C LYS A 198 -1.76 8.86 -22.13
N ALA A 199 -2.76 8.04 -21.81
CA ALA A 199 -2.58 6.81 -21.05
C ALA A 199 -1.71 5.80 -21.81
N SER A 200 -1.96 5.60 -23.10
CA SER A 200 -1.08 4.80 -23.97
C SER A 200 0.34 5.34 -23.97
N GLN A 201 0.55 6.66 -24.02
CA GLN A 201 1.90 7.24 -23.92
C GLN A 201 2.55 6.95 -22.56
N LEU A 202 1.80 7.05 -21.46
CA LEU A 202 2.31 6.74 -20.12
C LEU A 202 2.75 5.28 -19.97
N LEU A 203 1.99 4.37 -20.59
CA LEU A 203 2.20 2.92 -20.60
C LEU A 203 3.28 2.48 -21.59
N ALA A 204 3.42 3.19 -22.71
CA ALA A 204 4.42 2.90 -23.74
C ALA A 204 5.82 3.38 -23.39
N ILE A 205 5.98 4.27 -22.40
CA ILE A 205 7.30 4.63 -21.86
C ILE A 205 7.88 3.34 -21.26
N PRO A 206 8.91 2.73 -21.88
CA PRO A 206 9.58 1.61 -21.27
C PRO A 206 10.17 2.08 -19.93
N ASN A 207 10.37 1.19 -18.97
CA ASN A 207 11.04 1.45 -17.69
C ASN A 207 12.52 1.94 -17.83
N THR A 208 12.90 2.49 -18.98
CA THR A 208 14.23 2.99 -19.32
C THR A 208 14.16 4.49 -19.58
N LEU A 209 14.28 5.30 -18.54
CA LEU A 209 14.86 6.63 -18.68
C LEU A 209 16.33 6.56 -18.26
N SER A 210 17.16 5.96 -19.12
CA SER A 210 18.62 6.16 -18.99
C SER A 210 18.94 7.63 -19.30
N PRO A 211 19.67 8.36 -18.44
CA PRO A 211 20.35 9.56 -18.88
C PRO A 211 21.46 9.13 -19.82
N THR A 212 21.45 9.68 -21.03
CA THR A 212 22.49 9.53 -22.04
C THR A 212 23.86 9.86 -21.46
N THR A 213 24.66 8.85 -21.13
CA THR A 213 26.09 9.04 -20.93
C THR A 213 26.72 9.20 -22.31
N PRO A 214 27.41 10.32 -22.60
CA PRO A 214 28.14 10.44 -23.86
C PRO A 214 29.34 9.49 -23.77
N ILE A 215 29.38 8.50 -24.66
CA ILE A 215 30.56 7.66 -24.82
C ILE A 215 31.65 8.56 -25.40
N MET A 216 32.62 8.93 -24.56
CA MET A 216 33.89 9.47 -25.02
C MET A 216 34.59 8.39 -25.85
N THR A 217 34.78 8.66 -27.14
CA THR A 217 35.64 7.87 -28.03
C THR A 217 37.07 7.87 -27.52
N PRO A 218 37.78 6.73 -27.50
CA PRO A 218 39.22 6.75 -27.39
C PRO A 218 39.81 7.05 -28.78
N THR A 219 40.56 8.14 -28.87
CA THR A 219 41.45 8.40 -30.01
C THR A 219 42.62 7.42 -29.94
N LEU A 220 42.92 6.78 -31.07
CA LEU A 220 44.09 5.92 -31.29
C LEU A 220 45.42 6.65 -31.04
#